data_AF-A0A9K3E058-F1
#
_entry.id   AF-A0A9K3E058-F1
#
_cell.length_a   1.000
_cell.length_b   1.000
_cell.length_c   1.000
_cell.angle_alpha   90.00
_cell.angle_beta   90.00
_cell.angle_gamma   90.00
#
_symmetry.space_group_name_H-M   'P 1'
#
loop_
_entity.id
_entity.type
_entity.pdbx_description
1 polymer ?
#
loop_
_entity_poly.entity_id
_entity_poly.type
_entity_poly.pdbx_seq_one_letter_code
_entity_poly.pdbx_strand_id
1 'polypeptide(L)'
;MILIVSQLLFYFFIIPPLSYGADTLNANQSISGNQTLVSLDGNFEMGFFKPGKSPNYYIGIWYKKVSTRTIVWVANRETRISDSSSKLKIMDGNLVLLDESNIQIWSTNIISTTTPASVVLHDDGNLVLRYGSNISSPPIWQSFDHPTHTLLPRYEVTIQQAYEYEAGY
;
A
#
# COMPACT_ATOMS: atom_id res chain seq x y z
N MET A 1 14.63 2.17 -48.82
CA MET A 1 15.50 2.15 -47.62
C MET A 1 15.20 3.30 -46.65
N ILE A 2 14.92 4.53 -47.10
CA ILE A 2 14.66 5.70 -46.23
C ILE A 2 13.31 5.63 -45.48
N LEU A 3 12.27 5.01 -46.05
CA LEU A 3 10.94 4.91 -45.42
C LEU A 3 10.90 3.94 -44.21
N ILE A 4 11.79 2.95 -44.16
CA ILE A 4 11.79 1.92 -43.11
C ILE A 4 12.41 2.47 -41.81
N VAL A 5 13.40 3.38 -41.94
CA VAL A 5 14.06 4.01 -40.79
C VAL A 5 13.12 4.98 -40.05
N SER A 6 12.21 5.62 -40.77
CA SER A 6 11.21 6.55 -40.21
C SER A 6 10.16 5.86 -39.34
N GLN A 7 9.80 4.60 -39.62
CA GLN A 7 8.83 3.83 -38.83
C GLN A 7 9.45 3.27 -37.54
N LEU A 8 10.75 2.93 -37.57
CA LEU A 8 11.51 2.52 -36.40
C LEU A 8 11.72 3.66 -35.38
N LEU A 9 11.87 4.91 -35.87
CA LEU A 9 12.00 6.09 -35.00
C LEU A 9 10.69 6.46 -34.29
N PHE A 10 9.53 6.09 -34.84
CA PHE A 10 8.23 6.36 -34.21
C PHE A 10 7.90 5.38 -33.07
N TYR A 11 8.50 4.17 -33.09
CA TYR A 11 8.35 3.18 -32.01
C TYR A 11 9.22 3.50 -30.78
N PHE A 12 10.22 4.38 -30.89
CA PHE A 12 11.12 4.73 -29.78
C PHE A 12 10.55 5.79 -28.84
N PHE A 13 9.41 6.41 -29.17
CA PHE A 13 8.79 7.49 -28.40
C PHE A 13 7.59 7.06 -27.54
N ILE A 14 7.24 5.78 -27.51
CA ILE A 14 6.24 5.25 -26.56
C ILE A 14 6.94 4.33 -25.56
N ILE A 15 7.99 4.84 -24.91
CA ILE A 15 8.29 4.35 -23.56
C ILE A 15 7.32 5.12 -22.68
N PRO A 16 6.22 4.52 -22.16
CA PRO A 16 5.45 5.19 -21.14
C PRO A 16 6.44 5.59 -20.05
N PRO A 17 6.46 6.85 -19.59
CA PRO A 17 7.33 7.21 -18.48
C PRO A 17 7.03 6.19 -17.38
N LEU A 18 8.04 5.44 -16.95
CA LEU A 18 7.94 4.73 -15.68
C LEU A 18 7.73 5.85 -14.66
N SER A 19 6.46 6.13 -14.35
CA SER A 19 6.10 6.83 -13.14
C SER A 19 6.51 5.90 -12.03
N TYR A 20 7.77 6.01 -11.58
CA TYR A 20 8.18 5.46 -10.31
C TYR A 20 7.27 6.13 -9.28
N GLY A 21 6.29 5.37 -8.79
CA GLY A 21 5.56 5.78 -7.60
C GLY A 21 6.57 6.06 -6.50
N ALA A 22 6.36 7.09 -5.71
CA ALA A 22 7.16 7.27 -4.51
C ALA A 22 6.91 6.07 -3.58
N ASP A 23 7.92 5.61 -2.87
CA ASP A 23 7.76 4.63 -1.78
C ASP A 23 7.18 5.28 -0.52
N THR A 24 7.22 6.62 -0.46
CA THR A 24 6.92 7.43 0.71
C THR A 24 5.71 8.34 0.50
N LEU A 25 4.78 8.32 1.46
CA LEU A 25 3.66 9.26 1.59
C LEU A 25 3.92 10.18 2.79
N ASN A 26 4.08 11.49 2.54
CA ASN A 26 4.31 12.49 3.57
C ASN A 26 3.00 13.09 4.12
N ALA A 27 3.08 13.79 5.27
CA ALA A 27 1.91 14.32 5.97
C ALA A 27 1.04 15.31 5.17
N ASN A 28 1.60 15.99 4.19
CA ASN A 28 0.90 16.93 3.30
C ASN A 28 0.38 16.29 2.00
N GLN A 29 0.48 14.98 1.87
CA GLN A 29 0.11 14.23 0.67
C GLN A 29 -1.07 13.30 0.94
N SER A 30 -1.71 12.87 -0.13
CA SER A 30 -2.75 11.85 -0.12
C SER A 30 -2.67 10.99 -1.37
N ILE A 31 -3.13 9.75 -1.26
CA ILE A 31 -3.33 8.83 -2.38
C ILE A 31 -4.83 8.76 -2.66
N SER A 32 -5.21 8.89 -3.93
CA SER A 32 -6.58 8.79 -4.42
C SER A 32 -6.59 8.21 -5.84
N GLY A 33 -7.73 7.63 -6.25
CA GLY A 33 -7.91 7.09 -7.60
C GLY A 33 -6.82 6.10 -7.99
N ASN A 34 -6.05 6.47 -9.02
CA ASN A 34 -5.06 5.59 -9.66
C ASN A 34 -3.65 5.76 -9.07
N GLN A 35 -3.49 6.64 -8.08
CA GLN A 35 -2.21 6.90 -7.45
C GLN A 35 -1.79 5.70 -6.60
N THR A 36 -0.49 5.40 -6.59
CA THR A 36 0.08 4.30 -5.83
C THR A 36 1.37 4.71 -5.14
N LEU A 37 1.72 3.99 -4.07
CA LEU A 37 3.10 3.90 -3.60
C LEU A 37 3.76 2.67 -4.21
N VAL A 38 5.02 2.79 -4.58
CA VAL A 38 5.81 1.69 -5.12
C VAL A 38 7.06 1.56 -4.27
N SER A 39 7.35 0.35 -3.78
CA SER A 39 8.57 0.12 -2.99
C SER A 39 9.82 0.44 -3.82
N LEU A 40 10.94 0.72 -3.15
CA LEU A 40 12.15 1.26 -3.80
C LEU A 40 12.64 0.39 -4.99
N ASP A 41 12.71 -0.93 -4.82
CA ASP A 41 13.08 -1.88 -5.89
C ASP A 41 11.90 -2.30 -6.78
N GLY A 42 10.72 -1.72 -6.55
CA GLY A 42 9.49 -2.00 -7.30
C GLY A 42 8.98 -3.42 -7.12
N ASN A 43 9.26 -4.06 -5.97
CA ASN A 43 8.77 -5.40 -5.66
C ASN A 43 7.29 -5.37 -5.24
N PHE A 44 6.91 -4.34 -4.49
CA PHE A 44 5.57 -4.16 -3.96
C PHE A 44 4.97 -2.84 -4.41
N GLU A 45 3.65 -2.81 -4.48
CA GLU A 45 2.87 -1.61 -4.80
C GLU A 45 1.63 -1.57 -3.92
N MET A 46 1.28 -0.36 -3.47
CA MET A 46 0.11 -0.10 -2.64
C MET A 46 -0.79 0.93 -3.29
N GLY A 47 -2.10 0.70 -3.26
CA GLY A 47 -3.09 1.70 -3.67
C GLY A 47 -4.51 1.15 -3.66
N PHE A 48 -5.40 1.85 -4.36
CA PHE A 48 -6.79 1.43 -4.51
C PHE A 48 -6.91 0.28 -5.52
N PHE A 49 -7.74 -0.72 -5.20
CA PHE A 49 -8.07 -1.80 -6.12
C PHE A 49 -9.51 -2.27 -5.96
N LYS A 50 -10.01 -2.97 -6.98
CA LYS A 50 -11.29 -3.69 -6.96
C LYS A 50 -11.06 -5.19 -7.04
N PRO A 51 -11.62 -6.00 -6.13
CA PRO A 51 -11.54 -7.46 -6.23
C PRO A 51 -12.51 -7.98 -7.31
N GLY A 52 -11.96 -8.64 -8.33
CA GLY A 52 -12.74 -9.27 -9.39
C GLY A 52 -13.67 -8.28 -10.12
N LYS A 53 -14.98 -8.59 -10.15
CA LYS A 53 -16.02 -7.74 -10.76
C LYS A 53 -16.76 -6.86 -9.76
N SER A 54 -16.30 -6.80 -8.50
CA SER A 54 -16.93 -6.00 -7.46
C SER A 54 -16.87 -4.51 -7.81
N PRO A 55 -17.94 -3.72 -7.55
CA PRO A 55 -17.88 -2.27 -7.71
C PRO A 55 -17.06 -1.60 -6.59
N ASN A 56 -16.81 -2.32 -5.49
CA ASN A 56 -16.23 -1.77 -4.26
C ASN A 56 -14.71 -1.61 -4.35
N TYR A 57 -14.21 -0.52 -3.78
CA TYR A 57 -12.79 -0.25 -3.65
C TYR A 57 -12.24 -0.63 -2.28
N TYR A 58 -10.97 -0.99 -2.29
CA TYR A 58 -10.16 -1.28 -1.12
C TYR A 58 -8.76 -0.71 -1.30
N ILE A 59 -8.10 -0.38 -0.19
CA ILE A 59 -6.67 -0.14 -0.15
C ILE A 59 -5.97 -1.47 0.12
N GLY A 60 -4.99 -1.80 -0.70
CA GLY A 60 -4.18 -3.00 -0.48
C GLY A 60 -2.75 -2.86 -1.01
N ILE A 61 -1.94 -3.85 -0.66
CA ILE A 61 -0.57 -4.05 -1.12
C ILE A 61 -0.55 -5.30 -1.99
N TRP A 62 0.17 -5.27 -3.11
CA TRP A 62 0.34 -6.40 -4.02
C TRP A 62 1.75 -6.50 -4.57
N TYR A 63 2.10 -7.68 -5.09
CA TYR A 63 3.33 -7.86 -5.87
C TYR A 63 3.22 -7.10 -7.20
N LYS A 64 4.13 -6.14 -7.43
CA LYS A 64 4.10 -5.30 -8.64
C LYS A 64 4.56 -6.04 -9.90
N LYS A 65 5.55 -6.92 -9.74
CA LYS A 65 6.20 -7.66 -10.85
C LYS A 65 5.43 -8.92 -11.29
N VAL A 66 4.32 -9.26 -10.62
CA VAL A 66 3.49 -10.42 -10.97
C VAL A 66 2.33 -9.95 -11.85
N SER A 67 2.14 -10.59 -13.00
CA SER A 67 1.11 -10.20 -13.98
C SER A 67 -0.31 -10.29 -13.41
N THR A 68 -0.55 -11.32 -12.60
CA THR A 68 -1.79 -11.47 -11.84
C THR A 68 -1.67 -10.66 -10.56
N ARG A 69 -2.61 -9.75 -10.31
CA ARG A 69 -2.60 -8.91 -9.10
C ARG A 69 -2.86 -9.76 -7.86
N THR A 70 -1.78 -10.21 -7.23
CA THR A 70 -1.80 -10.99 -5.99
C THR A 70 -1.73 -10.03 -4.79
N ILE A 71 -2.85 -9.86 -4.10
CA ILE A 71 -2.99 -9.00 -2.93
C ILE A 71 -2.38 -9.70 -1.71
N VAL A 72 -1.45 -9.04 -1.01
CA VAL A 72 -0.80 -9.57 0.20
C VAL A 72 -1.31 -8.93 1.49
N TRP A 73 -1.91 -7.74 1.39
CA TRP A 73 -2.46 -7.01 2.53
C TRP A 73 -3.61 -6.08 2.10
N VAL A 74 -4.62 -5.89 2.95
CA VAL A 74 -5.79 -5.02 2.72
C VAL A 74 -6.09 -4.21 3.98
N ALA A 75 -6.20 -2.87 3.88
CA ALA A 75 -6.50 -2.02 5.04
C ALA A 75 -7.96 -2.18 5.49
N ASN A 76 -8.90 -1.81 4.61
CA ASN A 76 -10.32 -1.67 4.92
C ASN A 76 -11.11 -2.94 4.57
N ARG A 77 -10.67 -4.10 5.05
CA ARG A 77 -11.30 -5.39 4.74
C ARG A 77 -12.78 -5.46 5.13
N GLU A 78 -13.14 -4.91 6.29
CA GLU A 78 -14.50 -4.98 6.84
C GLU A 78 -15.43 -3.91 6.26
N THR A 79 -14.87 -2.80 5.78
CA THR A 79 -15.64 -1.63 5.35
C THR A 79 -15.29 -1.23 3.93
N ARG A 80 -16.24 -1.44 3.02
CA ARG A 80 -16.10 -1.14 1.59
C ARG A 80 -16.13 0.37 1.31
N ILE A 81 -15.47 0.76 0.22
CA ILE A 81 -15.55 2.09 -0.37
C ILE A 81 -16.33 2.04 -1.69
N SER A 82 -17.18 3.03 -1.93
CA SER A 82 -18.00 3.12 -3.14
C SER A 82 -17.33 3.90 -4.28
N ASP A 83 -16.42 4.83 -3.96
CA ASP A 83 -15.79 5.73 -4.93
C ASP A 83 -14.26 5.79 -4.81
N SER A 84 -13.59 5.80 -5.96
CA SER A 84 -12.17 6.09 -6.16
C SER A 84 -11.73 7.49 -5.73
N SER A 85 -12.65 8.45 -5.51
CA SER A 85 -12.35 9.78 -4.99
C SER A 85 -11.94 9.79 -3.51
N SER A 86 -12.12 8.66 -2.82
CA SER A 86 -11.63 8.38 -1.48
C SER A 86 -10.12 8.64 -1.35
N LYS A 87 -9.69 8.98 -0.13
CA LYS A 87 -8.34 9.46 0.14
C LYS A 87 -7.69 8.68 1.28
N LEU A 88 -6.50 8.16 1.01
CA LEU A 88 -5.59 7.66 2.04
C LEU A 88 -4.56 8.76 2.35
N LYS A 89 -4.48 9.23 3.59
CA LYS A 89 -3.59 10.31 4.01
C LYS A 89 -3.14 10.16 5.46
N ILE A 90 -2.12 10.90 5.86
CA ILE A 90 -1.80 11.06 7.27
C ILE A 90 -2.69 12.16 7.86
N MET A 91 -3.32 11.88 8.98
CA MET A 91 -4.18 12.81 9.72
C MET A 91 -4.11 12.47 11.20
N ASP A 92 -3.90 13.48 12.05
CA ASP A 92 -3.94 13.36 13.52
C ASP A 92 -3.23 12.13 14.08
N GLY A 93 -1.96 11.95 13.75
CA GLY A 93 -1.21 10.83 14.31
C GLY A 93 -1.28 9.52 13.51
N ASN A 94 -2.14 9.44 12.50
CA ASN A 94 -2.58 8.17 11.93
C ASN A 94 -2.51 8.15 10.41
N LEU A 95 -2.36 6.96 9.84
CA LEU A 95 -2.72 6.72 8.45
C LEU A 95 -4.22 6.45 8.39
N VAL A 96 -4.95 7.32 7.68
CA VAL A 96 -6.42 7.35 7.67
C VAL A 96 -6.94 7.23 6.25
N LEU A 97 -7.97 6.40 6.10
CA LEU A 97 -8.75 6.26 4.88
C LEU A 97 -10.07 6.98 5.04
N LEU A 98 -10.30 7.98 4.20
CA LEU A 98 -11.52 8.77 4.14
C LEU A 98 -12.31 8.43 2.87
N ASP A 99 -13.63 8.35 2.98
CA ASP A 99 -14.51 8.25 1.82
C ASP A 99 -14.66 9.59 1.08
N GLU A 100 -15.49 9.61 0.03
CA GLU A 100 -15.80 10.80 -0.77
C GLU A 100 -16.42 11.96 0.04
N SER A 101 -17.06 11.64 1.17
CA SER A 101 -17.69 12.59 2.09
C SER A 101 -16.76 13.02 3.23
N ASN A 102 -15.49 12.60 3.18
CA ASN A 102 -14.49 12.76 4.24
C ASN A 102 -14.84 12.06 5.57
N ILE A 103 -15.68 11.02 5.53
CA ILE A 103 -15.95 10.16 6.69
C ILE A 103 -14.82 9.15 6.80
N GLN A 104 -14.31 8.95 8.02
CA GLN A 104 -13.28 7.95 8.30
C GLN A 104 -13.82 6.53 8.16
N ILE A 105 -13.25 5.78 7.23
CA ILE A 105 -13.56 4.37 6.96
C ILE A 105 -12.61 3.42 7.67
N TRP A 106 -11.34 3.80 7.76
CA TRP A 106 -10.28 3.00 8.40
C TRP A 106 -9.16 3.89 8.94
N SER A 107 -8.49 3.45 9.99
CA SER A 107 -7.33 4.12 10.59
C SER A 107 -6.40 3.09 11.24
N THR A 108 -5.13 3.46 11.39
CA THR A 108 -4.14 2.70 12.19
C THR A 108 -4.45 2.66 13.68
N ASN A 109 -5.37 3.49 14.18
CA ASN A 109 -5.84 3.55 15.58
C ASN A 109 -4.71 3.72 16.62
N ILE A 110 -3.69 4.49 16.26
CA ILE A 110 -2.57 4.83 17.13
C ILE A 110 -3.02 5.94 18.08
N ILE A 111 -2.77 5.72 19.37
CA ILE A 111 -2.94 6.74 20.41
C ILE A 111 -1.61 7.51 20.48
N SER A 112 -1.54 8.69 19.86
CA SER A 112 -0.32 9.50 19.84
C SER A 112 -0.58 10.97 20.15
N THR A 113 0.38 11.61 20.81
CA THR A 113 0.44 13.05 21.06
C THR A 113 1.33 13.79 20.04
N THR A 114 1.93 13.07 19.09
CA THR A 114 2.91 13.60 18.12
C THR A 114 2.49 13.28 16.70
N THR A 115 2.79 14.18 15.76
CA THR A 115 2.42 14.01 14.35
C THR A 115 3.45 13.13 13.60
N PRO A 116 3.04 12.00 13.02
CA PRO A 116 3.85 11.21 12.11
C PRO A 116 4.24 12.06 10.90
N ALA A 117 5.43 11.80 10.37
CA ALA A 117 5.91 12.54 9.21
C ALA A 117 5.64 11.80 7.91
N SER A 118 5.70 10.47 7.92
CA SER A 118 5.66 9.68 6.71
C SER A 118 5.18 8.24 6.92
N VAL A 119 4.60 7.69 5.85
CA VAL A 119 4.38 6.27 5.62
C VAL A 119 5.31 5.82 4.51
N VAL A 120 6.01 4.70 4.68
CA VAL A 120 6.94 4.14 3.70
C VAL A 120 6.55 2.70 3.38
N LEU A 121 6.50 2.34 2.09
CA LEU A 121 6.34 0.97 1.62
C LEU A 121 7.72 0.36 1.35
N HIS A 122 8.13 -0.58 2.18
CA HIS A 122 9.41 -1.28 2.05
C HIS A 122 9.37 -2.42 1.02
N ASP A 123 10.54 -2.81 0.52
CA ASP A 123 10.69 -3.87 -0.50
C ASP A 123 10.42 -5.28 -0.02
N ASP A 124 10.22 -5.49 1.29
CA ASP A 124 9.67 -6.73 1.82
C ASP A 124 8.13 -6.73 1.86
N GLY A 125 7.50 -5.61 1.47
CA GLY A 125 6.06 -5.41 1.46
C GLY A 125 5.52 -4.79 2.74
N ASN A 126 6.38 -4.42 3.70
CA ASN A 126 5.94 -3.81 4.93
C ASN A 126 5.62 -2.32 4.72
N LEU A 127 4.37 -1.94 4.98
CA LEU A 127 3.97 -0.54 5.11
C LEU A 127 4.22 -0.07 6.54
N VAL A 128 5.07 0.94 6.70
CA VAL A 128 5.52 1.42 8.00
C VAL A 128 5.20 2.91 8.16
N LEU A 129 4.60 3.27 9.29
CA LEU A 129 4.41 4.65 9.71
C LEU A 129 5.50 5.03 10.72
N ARG A 130 6.05 6.25 10.63
CA ARG A 130 7.10 6.75 11.56
C ARG A 130 6.85 8.18 12.04
N TYR A 131 7.32 8.48 13.25
CA TYR A 131 7.46 9.86 13.74
C TYR A 131 8.70 10.53 13.15
N GLY A 132 8.55 11.78 12.70
CA GLY A 132 9.65 12.58 12.17
C GLY A 132 10.24 12.04 10.86
N SER A 133 11.16 12.81 10.29
CA SER A 133 11.82 12.48 9.00
C SER A 133 12.99 11.49 9.13
N ASN A 134 13.33 11.06 10.35
CA ASN A 134 14.45 10.15 10.56
C ASN A 134 14.03 8.70 10.28
N ILE A 135 14.55 8.13 9.20
CA ILE A 135 14.32 6.75 8.76
C ILE A 135 14.81 5.73 9.81
N SER A 136 15.77 6.11 10.67
CA SER A 136 16.30 5.25 11.73
C SER A 136 15.43 5.21 12.99
N SER A 137 14.44 6.10 13.13
CA SER A 137 13.47 6.03 14.24
C SER A 137 12.69 4.72 14.17
N PRO A 138 12.37 4.06 15.30
CA PRO A 138 11.59 2.82 15.28
C PRO A 138 10.18 3.01 14.66
N PRO A 139 9.58 1.95 14.09
CA PRO A 139 8.25 2.03 13.51
C PRO A 139 7.23 2.27 14.61
N ILE A 140 6.23 3.11 14.34
CA ILE A 140 5.15 3.40 15.30
C ILE A 140 3.92 2.55 15.02
N TRP A 141 3.81 2.09 13.77
CA TRP A 141 2.85 1.11 13.30
C TRP A 141 3.43 0.46 12.05
N GLN A 142 3.13 -0.83 11.86
CA GLN A 142 3.52 -1.56 10.68
C GLN A 142 2.45 -2.57 10.25
N SER A 143 2.29 -2.74 8.94
CA SER A 143 1.31 -3.65 8.35
C SER A 143 1.52 -5.10 8.72
N PHE A 144 2.77 -5.51 8.97
CA PHE A 144 3.10 -6.90 9.32
C PHE A 144 2.54 -7.33 10.67
N ASP A 145 2.36 -6.39 11.60
CA ASP A 145 1.72 -6.66 12.89
C ASP A 145 0.18 -6.75 12.76
N HIS A 146 -0.35 -6.45 11.57
CA HIS A 146 -1.78 -6.41 11.26
C HIS A 146 -2.08 -7.22 9.99
N PRO A 147 -1.78 -8.54 9.97
CA PRO A 147 -1.94 -9.37 8.78
C PRO A 147 -3.42 -9.52 8.44
N THR A 148 -3.75 -9.54 7.15
CA THR A 148 -5.14 -9.58 6.71
C THR A 148 -5.56 -10.83 5.98
N HIS A 149 -4.75 -11.45 5.10
CA HIS A 149 -5.06 -12.79 4.53
C HIS A 149 -3.85 -13.58 3.97
N THR A 150 -2.63 -13.03 3.91
CA THR A 150 -1.44 -13.76 3.44
C THR A 150 -0.38 -13.74 4.54
N LEU A 151 -0.01 -14.91 5.05
CA LEU A 151 1.21 -15.06 5.85
C LEU A 151 2.38 -14.73 4.92
N LEU A 152 2.95 -13.53 5.06
CA LEU A 152 4.19 -13.22 4.39
C LEU A 152 5.28 -14.18 4.90
N PRO A 153 6.27 -14.58 4.07
CA PRO A 153 7.28 -15.59 4.42
C PRO A 153 8.16 -15.30 5.65
N ARG A 154 7.93 -14.18 6.35
CA ARG A 154 8.73 -13.68 7.47
C ARG A 154 8.10 -13.87 8.84
N TYR A 155 6.99 -14.58 8.97
CA TYR A 155 6.52 -14.99 10.29
C TYR A 155 7.46 -16.07 10.84
N GLU A 156 8.43 -15.68 11.67
CA GLU A 156 8.99 -16.62 12.64
C GLU A 156 7.83 -17.03 13.53
N VAL A 157 7.37 -18.27 13.35
CA VAL A 157 6.37 -18.89 14.21
C VAL A 157 6.98 -18.94 15.61
N THR A 158 6.63 -17.95 16.45
CA THR A 158 6.93 -18.05 17.87
C THR A 158 6.10 -19.22 18.38
N ILE A 159 6.78 -20.20 18.99
CA ILE A 159 6.30 -21.56 19.32
C ILE A 159 4.94 -21.61 20.06
N GLN A 160 4.44 -20.49 20.58
CA GLN A 160 3.13 -20.40 21.22
C GLN A 160 1.93 -20.57 20.24
N GLN A 161 2.01 -20.02 19.01
CA GLN A 161 0.87 -20.05 18.08
C GLN A 161 0.67 -21.40 17.37
N ALA A 162 1.71 -22.22 17.30
CA ALA A 162 1.61 -23.57 16.72
C ALA A 162 0.75 -24.52 17.57
N TYR A 163 0.73 -24.33 18.89
CA TYR A 163 -0.07 -25.17 19.79
C TYR A 163 -1.57 -24.84 19.76
N GLU A 164 -1.94 -23.58 19.53
CA GLU A 164 -3.36 -23.19 19.42
C GLU A 164 -3.99 -23.63 18.10
N TYR A 165 -3.20 -23.82 17.03
CA TYR A 165 -3.69 -24.33 15.75
C TYR A 165 -3.92 -25.85 15.74
N GLU A 166 -3.15 -26.63 16.52
CA GLU A 166 -3.37 -28.07 16.67
C GLU A 166 -4.45 -28.42 17.71
N ALA A 167 -4.68 -27.54 18.69
CA ALA A 167 -5.74 -27.70 19.68
C ALA A 167 -7.02 -26.97 19.23
N GLY A 168 -7.74 -27.54 18.26
CA GLY A 168 -8.97 -26.95 17.71
C GLY A 168 -10.01 -26.51 18.76
N TYR A 169 -9.95 -25.22 19.10
CA TYR A 169 -10.96 -24.43 19.79
C TYR A 169 -11.32 -23.21 18.94
#